data_AF-A0ABD6ESU3-F1
#
_entry.id   AF-A0ABD6ESU3-F1
#
_cell.length_a   1.000
_cell.length_b   1.000
_cell.length_c   1.000
_cell.angle_alpha   90.00
_cell.angle_beta   90.00
_cell.angle_gamma   90.00
#
_symmetry.space_group_name_H-M   'P 1'
#
loop_
_entity.id
_entity.type
_entity.pdbx_description
1 polymer ?
#
loop_
_entity_poly.entity_id
_entity_poly.type
_entity_poly.pdbx_seq_one_letter_code
_entity_poly.pdbx_strand_id
1 'polypeptide(L)'
;MNPRISLLQEYETQFFKFSPKGFTDTVYNITATEWLKIVDELLIMAPHFAAMEPTKKKKLRAALASMVVGNGKLETSMDKIEDFALKYTFRIPNHVTLEEDQCHVDCEVDEVCFPEERRRVMANIQKLLREIAELRIAQKIIDDEIEELEKVEVVINRLENK
;
A
#
# COMPACT_ATOMS: atom_id res chain seq x y z
N MET A 1 19.29 14.45 -5.53
CA MET A 1 18.17 13.73 -4.89
C MET A 1 18.20 14.07 -3.41
N ASN A 2 17.17 14.77 -2.88
CA ASN A 2 17.20 15.26 -1.50
C ASN A 2 16.43 14.25 -0.62
N PRO A 3 17.11 13.44 0.21
CA PRO A 3 16.53 12.27 0.89
C PRO A 3 15.46 12.62 1.94
N ARG A 4 15.28 13.90 2.27
CA ARG A 4 14.23 14.35 3.19
C ARG A 4 12.85 14.34 2.57
N ILE A 5 12.73 14.52 1.25
CA ILE A 5 11.42 14.60 0.57
C ILE A 5 10.81 13.20 0.39
N SER A 6 11.63 12.15 0.25
CA SER A 6 11.15 10.77 0.08
C SER A 6 10.52 10.19 1.34
N LEU A 7 11.00 10.57 2.54
CA LEU A 7 10.38 10.19 3.82
C LEU A 7 9.12 11.01 4.15
N LEU A 8 8.92 12.14 3.47
CA LEU A 8 7.88 13.13 3.77
C LEU A 8 6.48 12.75 3.26
N GLN A 9 6.34 11.62 2.55
CA GLN A 9 5.08 11.20 1.92
C GLN A 9 4.78 9.70 2.05
N GLU A 10 5.48 8.97 2.93
CA GLU A 10 5.20 7.55 3.14
C GLU A 10 3.79 7.34 3.71
N TYR A 11 3.40 8.18 4.67
CA TYR A 11 2.09 8.16 5.30
C TYR A 11 0.97 8.46 4.29
N GLU A 12 1.16 9.49 3.49
CA GLU A 12 0.30 9.88 2.38
C GLU A 12 0.21 8.76 1.34
N THR A 13 1.33 8.11 1.00
CA THR A 13 1.35 7.02 0.03
C THR A 13 0.62 5.79 0.55
N GLN A 14 0.75 5.48 1.86
CA GLN A 14 -0.01 4.42 2.50
C GLN A 14 -1.51 4.69 2.44
N PHE A 15 -1.94 5.93 2.67
CA PHE A 15 -3.36 6.29 2.63
C PHE A 15 -3.92 6.28 1.21
N PHE A 16 -3.29 7.02 0.29
CA PHE A 16 -3.80 7.20 -1.08
C PHE A 16 -3.55 5.99 -1.99
N LYS A 17 -2.70 5.04 -1.58
CA LYS A 17 -2.24 3.87 -2.37
C LYS A 17 -1.53 4.25 -3.69
N PHE A 18 -1.15 5.51 -3.83
CA PHE A 18 -0.27 6.00 -4.89
C PHE A 18 0.64 7.08 -4.32
N SER A 19 1.80 7.31 -4.96
CA SER A 19 2.70 8.40 -4.56
C SER A 19 2.18 9.74 -5.08
N PRO A 20 1.95 10.75 -4.23
CA PRO A 20 1.52 12.08 -4.66
C PRO A 20 2.46 12.72 -5.69
N LYS A 21 3.77 12.49 -5.56
CA LYS A 21 4.76 12.88 -6.56
C LYS A 21 4.62 12.11 -7.87
N GLY A 22 4.39 10.80 -7.79
CA GLY A 22 4.12 9.98 -8.98
C GLY A 22 2.86 10.44 -9.74
N PHE A 23 1.86 10.95 -9.02
CA PHE A 23 0.66 11.53 -9.63
C PHE A 23 0.99 12.80 -10.43
N THR A 24 1.73 13.75 -9.86
CA THR A 24 2.09 15.00 -10.55
C THR A 24 3.00 14.74 -11.76
N ASP A 25 3.94 13.81 -11.66
CA ASP A 25 4.77 13.37 -12.77
C ASP A 25 3.93 12.77 -13.91
N THR A 26 2.92 11.99 -13.57
CA THR A 26 2.00 11.40 -14.55
C THR A 26 1.20 12.47 -15.28
N VAL A 27 0.68 13.47 -14.56
CA VAL A 27 -0.06 14.60 -15.16
C VAL A 27 0.84 15.41 -16.09
N TYR A 28 2.10 15.65 -15.70
CA TYR A 28 3.08 16.31 -16.58
C TYR A 28 3.28 15.53 -17.89
N ASN A 29 3.54 14.22 -17.77
CA ASN A 29 3.78 13.36 -18.92
C ASN A 29 2.58 13.27 -19.85
N ILE A 30 1.36 13.16 -19.31
CA ILE A 30 0.12 13.19 -20.09
C ILE A 30 -0.01 14.52 -20.82
N THR A 31 0.19 15.65 -20.13
CA THR A 31 0.06 16.99 -20.71
C THR A 31 1.06 17.21 -21.85
N ALA A 32 2.32 16.81 -21.64
CA ALA A 32 3.36 16.89 -22.67
C ALA A 32 3.04 15.99 -23.87
N THR A 33 2.57 14.76 -23.63
CA THR A 33 2.20 13.82 -24.70
C THR A 33 1.02 14.32 -25.49
N GLU A 34 0.00 14.85 -24.83
CA GLU A 34 -1.21 15.35 -25.49
C GLU A 34 -0.91 16.60 -26.30
N TRP A 35 -0.05 17.49 -25.82
CA TRP A 35 0.44 18.62 -26.61
C TRP A 35 1.09 18.16 -27.92
N LEU A 36 1.95 17.13 -27.87
CA LEU A 36 2.59 16.60 -29.06
C LEU A 36 1.58 16.01 -30.06
N LYS A 37 0.54 15.33 -29.57
CA LYS A 37 -0.55 14.84 -30.43
C LYS A 37 -1.30 15.98 -31.11
N ILE A 38 -1.67 17.01 -30.35
CA ILE A 38 -2.36 18.20 -30.90
C ILE A 38 -1.50 18.87 -31.97
N VAL A 39 -0.19 19.00 -31.74
CA VAL A 39 0.74 19.55 -32.75
C VAL A 39 0.76 18.68 -34.01
N ASP A 40 0.79 17.36 -33.87
CA ASP A 40 0.77 16.43 -35.00
C ASP A 40 -0.55 16.48 -35.78
N GLU A 41 -1.69 16.51 -35.08
CA GLU A 41 -3.02 16.63 -35.69
C GLU A 41 -3.18 17.95 -36.44
N LEU A 42 -2.75 19.07 -35.86
CA LEU A 42 -2.83 20.39 -36.48
C LEU A 42 -2.01 20.46 -37.78
N LEU A 43 -0.85 19.80 -37.82
CA LEU A 43 0.00 19.69 -39.00
C LEU A 43 -0.54 18.75 -40.08
N ILE A 44 -1.51 17.89 -39.75
CA ILE A 44 -2.17 16.97 -40.69
C ILE A 44 -3.46 17.59 -41.22
N MET A 45 -4.29 18.17 -40.34
CA MET A 45 -5.62 18.66 -40.68
C MET A 45 -5.63 20.00 -41.42
N ALA A 46 -4.61 20.84 -41.22
CA ALA A 46 -4.53 22.14 -41.87
C ALA A 46 -4.06 22.02 -43.34
N PRO A 47 -4.89 22.42 -44.34
CA PRO A 47 -4.56 22.28 -45.76
C PRO A 47 -3.26 22.99 -46.15
N HIS A 48 -2.99 24.13 -45.51
CA HIS A 48 -1.82 24.98 -45.74
C HIS A 48 -0.51 24.33 -45.25
N PHE A 49 -0.60 23.45 -44.24
CA PHE A 49 0.55 22.72 -43.68
C PHE A 49 0.71 21.33 -44.30
N ALA A 50 -0.36 20.76 -44.85
CA ALA A 50 -0.34 19.47 -45.55
C ALA A 50 0.47 19.52 -46.86
N ALA A 51 0.40 20.63 -47.60
CA ALA A 51 1.14 20.83 -48.86
C ALA A 51 2.59 21.35 -48.66
N MET A 52 3.05 21.50 -47.42
CA MET A 52 4.37 22.05 -47.11
C MET A 52 5.49 21.02 -47.30
N GLU A 53 6.67 21.48 -47.73
CA GLU A 53 7.86 20.63 -47.85
C GLU A 53 8.16 19.88 -46.53
N PRO A 54 8.46 18.57 -46.57
CA PRO A 54 8.66 17.74 -45.37
C PRO A 54 9.75 18.27 -44.42
N THR A 55 10.80 18.91 -44.92
CA THR A 55 11.87 19.50 -44.10
C THR A 55 11.37 20.71 -43.30
N LYS A 56 10.56 21.58 -43.92
CA LYS A 56 9.92 22.73 -43.26
C LYS A 56 8.86 22.29 -42.26
N LYS A 57 8.08 21.26 -42.61
CA LYS A 57 7.10 20.64 -41.70
C LYS A 57 7.76 20.10 -40.43
N LYS A 58 8.92 19.42 -40.56
CA LYS A 58 9.69 18.93 -39.41
C LYS A 58 10.22 20.06 -38.53
N LYS A 59 10.72 21.15 -39.12
CA LYS A 59 11.16 22.34 -38.37
C LYS A 59 10.00 23.02 -37.64
N LEU A 60 8.84 23.13 -38.28
CA LEU A 60 7.63 23.70 -37.68
C LEU A 60 7.11 22.85 -36.52
N ARG A 61 7.08 21.52 -36.68
CA ARG A 61 6.76 20.58 -35.58
C ARG A 61 7.68 20.78 -34.39
N ALA A 62 8.99 20.86 -34.63
CA ALA A 62 9.97 21.05 -33.56
C ALA A 62 9.76 22.40 -32.84
N ALA A 63 9.45 23.47 -33.57
CA ALA A 63 9.17 24.80 -32.99
C ALA A 63 7.85 24.83 -32.19
N LEU A 64 6.81 24.15 -32.66
CA LEU A 64 5.53 24.06 -31.94
C LEU A 64 5.62 23.15 -30.71
N ALA A 65 6.38 22.05 -30.81
CA ALA A 65 6.66 21.18 -29.67
C ALA A 65 7.48 21.94 -28.60
N SER A 66 8.49 22.70 -29.01
CA SER A 66 9.32 23.48 -28.09
C SER A 66 8.58 24.66 -27.45
N MET A 67 7.49 25.14 -28.04
CA MET A 67 6.71 26.25 -27.49
C MET A 67 6.19 25.99 -26.08
N VAL A 68 5.77 24.75 -25.81
CA VAL A 68 5.18 24.34 -24.51
C VAL A 68 6.19 23.53 -23.70
N VAL A 69 6.83 22.52 -24.30
CA VAL A 69 7.75 21.61 -23.60
C VAL A 69 9.16 22.18 -23.49
N GLY A 70 9.62 22.94 -24.48
CA GLY A 70 11.01 23.43 -24.57
C GLY A 70 11.27 24.78 -23.90
N ASN A 71 10.23 25.58 -23.63
CA ASN A 71 10.38 26.93 -23.06
C ASN A 71 10.39 26.94 -21.52
N GLY A 72 10.38 25.78 -20.85
CA GLY A 72 10.35 25.67 -19.38
C GLY A 72 9.05 26.19 -18.72
N LYS A 73 8.12 26.78 -19.48
CA LYS A 73 6.87 27.34 -18.94
C LYS A 73 5.95 26.25 -18.38
N LEU A 74 5.86 25.12 -19.08
CA LEU A 74 5.09 23.97 -18.60
C LEU A 74 5.70 23.43 -17.31
N GLU A 75 7.02 23.23 -17.29
CA GLU A 75 7.77 22.81 -16.11
C GLU A 75 7.54 23.74 -14.92
N THR A 76 7.77 25.04 -15.07
CA THR A 76 7.55 26.03 -13.99
C THR A 76 6.09 26.07 -13.50
N SER A 77 5.12 25.88 -14.40
CA SER A 77 3.71 25.84 -14.00
C SER A 77 3.38 24.56 -13.27
N MET A 78 3.95 23.45 -13.73
CA MET A 78 3.76 22.15 -13.11
C MET A 78 4.45 22.05 -11.76
N ASP A 79 5.62 22.65 -11.58
CA ASP A 79 6.30 22.76 -10.29
C ASP A 79 5.40 23.46 -9.24
N LYS A 80 4.71 24.54 -9.64
CA LYS A 80 3.76 25.23 -8.76
C LYS A 80 2.55 24.37 -8.42
N ILE A 81 2.07 23.57 -9.38
CA ILE A 81 0.97 22.63 -9.16
C ILE A 81 1.43 21.50 -8.25
N GLU A 82 2.64 20.97 -8.43
CA GLU A 82 3.26 19.97 -7.56
C GLU A 82 3.35 20.52 -6.14
N ASP A 83 3.98 21.68 -5.94
CA ASP A 83 4.08 22.31 -4.62
C ASP A 83 2.72 22.52 -3.95
N PHE A 84 1.71 22.96 -4.70
CA PHE A 84 0.37 23.15 -4.16
C PHE A 84 -0.29 21.81 -3.80
N ALA A 85 -0.26 20.84 -4.70
CA ALA A 85 -0.88 19.54 -4.52
C ALA A 85 -0.25 18.78 -3.35
N LEU A 86 1.09 18.79 -3.25
CA LEU A 86 1.82 18.14 -2.18
C LEU A 86 1.62 18.81 -0.82
N LYS A 87 1.34 20.12 -0.79
CA LYS A 87 1.20 20.87 0.47
C LYS A 87 -0.23 20.94 1.00
N TYR A 88 -1.23 20.96 0.12
CA TYR A 88 -2.61 21.25 0.49
C TYR A 88 -3.60 20.16 0.11
N THR A 89 -3.39 19.43 -0.99
CA THR A 89 -4.35 18.43 -1.49
C THR A 89 -4.05 17.04 -0.96
N PHE A 90 -2.80 16.61 -1.08
CA PHE A 90 -2.37 15.26 -0.74
C PHE A 90 -1.67 15.18 0.61
N ARG A 91 -1.62 16.28 1.37
CA ARG A 91 -0.96 16.30 2.67
C ARG A 91 -1.90 15.81 3.76
N ILE A 92 -1.46 14.83 4.53
CA ILE A 92 -2.15 14.47 5.76
C ILE A 92 -1.54 15.33 6.88
N PRO A 93 -2.34 16.12 7.63
CA PRO A 93 -1.80 16.94 8.69
C PRO A 93 -1.15 16.09 9.78
N ASN A 94 0.02 16.50 10.29
CA ASN A 94 0.79 15.73 11.28
C ASN A 94 0.04 15.44 12.60
N HIS A 95 -1.07 16.12 12.86
CA HIS A 95 -1.90 15.94 14.06
C HIS A 95 -3.13 15.06 13.80
N VAL A 96 -3.27 14.52 12.59
CA VAL A 96 -4.35 13.62 12.20
C VAL A 96 -3.78 12.22 12.14
N THR A 97 -4.30 11.36 13.00
CA THR A 97 -4.07 9.91 12.92
C THR A 97 -5.14 9.30 12.03
N LEU A 98 -4.74 8.47 11.07
CA LEU A 98 -5.67 7.68 10.27
C LEU A 98 -6.30 6.58 11.14
N GLU A 99 -7.52 6.16 10.79
CA GLU A 99 -8.22 5.07 11.47
C GLU A 99 -7.40 3.76 11.48
N GLU A 100 -6.62 3.52 10.41
CA GLU A 100 -5.74 2.36 10.29
C GLU A 100 -4.67 2.30 11.40
N ASP A 101 -4.21 3.46 11.89
CA ASP A 101 -3.14 3.59 12.88
C ASP A 101 -3.64 3.92 14.28
N GLN A 102 -4.96 3.99 14.47
CA GLN A 102 -5.55 4.29 15.77
C GLN A 102 -5.14 3.25 16.82
N CYS A 103 -4.99 1.99 16.40
CA CYS A 103 -4.49 0.91 17.25
C CYS A 103 -3.07 1.16 17.77
N HIS A 104 -2.20 1.83 17.01
CA HIS A 104 -0.85 2.15 17.45
C HIS A 104 -0.86 3.24 18.52
N VAL A 105 -1.74 4.24 18.38
CA VAL A 105 -1.93 5.28 19.40
C VAL A 105 -2.47 4.68 20.69
N ASP A 106 -3.49 3.83 20.60
CA ASP A 106 -4.09 3.17 21.76
C ASP A 106 -3.10 2.20 22.43
N CYS A 107 -2.31 1.46 21.65
CA CYS A 107 -1.33 0.51 22.17
C CYS A 107 -0.10 1.18 22.82
N GLU A 108 0.38 2.32 22.30
CA GLU A 108 1.46 3.09 22.95
C GLU A 108 1.01 3.63 24.30
N VAL A 109 -0.24 4.08 24.39
CA VAL A 109 -0.84 4.49 25.68
C VAL A 109 -0.92 3.29 26.61
N ASP A 110 -1.34 2.11 26.15
CA ASP A 110 -1.43 0.92 27.00
C ASP A 110 -0.05 0.37 27.43
N GLU A 111 0.98 0.42 26.57
CA GLU A 111 2.34 0.01 26.94
C GLU A 111 2.98 0.93 27.98
N VAL A 112 2.76 2.24 27.85
CA VAL A 112 3.36 3.24 28.74
C VAL A 112 2.55 3.43 30.02
N CYS A 113 1.22 3.40 29.96
CA CYS A 113 0.35 3.59 31.13
C CYS A 113 0.08 2.31 31.93
N PHE A 114 0.06 1.11 31.30
CA PHE A 114 -0.34 -0.13 31.98
C PHE A 114 0.65 -1.29 31.80
N PRO A 115 1.94 -1.11 32.16
CA PRO A 115 2.96 -2.16 32.03
C PRO A 115 2.71 -3.39 32.91
N GLU A 116 1.89 -3.27 33.96
CA GLU A 116 1.48 -4.39 34.80
C GLU A 116 0.35 -5.21 34.19
N GLU A 117 -0.62 -4.57 33.53
CA GLU A 117 -1.74 -5.27 32.88
C GLU A 117 -1.23 -6.12 31.72
N ARG A 118 -0.32 -5.57 30.90
CA ARG A 118 0.36 -6.33 29.85
C ARG A 118 1.11 -7.55 30.40
N ARG A 119 1.85 -7.39 31.51
CA ARG A 119 2.54 -8.51 32.17
C ARG A 119 1.56 -9.57 32.66
N ARG A 120 0.42 -9.17 33.24
CA ARG A 120 -0.65 -10.09 33.66
C ARG A 120 -1.27 -10.82 32.47
N VAL A 121 -1.59 -10.13 31.40
CA VAL A 121 -2.14 -10.73 30.17
C VAL A 121 -1.15 -11.75 29.60
N MET A 122 0.12 -11.41 29.50
CA MET A 122 1.16 -12.35 29.02
C MET A 122 1.34 -13.56 29.94
N ALA A 123 1.31 -13.36 31.26
CA ALA A 123 1.37 -14.45 32.23
C ALA A 123 0.15 -15.39 32.10
N ASN A 124 -1.04 -14.83 31.88
CA ASN A 124 -2.27 -15.58 31.67
C ASN A 124 -2.23 -16.37 30.36
N ILE A 125 -1.72 -15.78 29.27
CA ILE A 125 -1.51 -16.48 27.99
C ILE A 125 -0.60 -17.69 28.19
N GLN A 126 0.53 -17.53 28.90
CA GLN A 126 1.44 -18.65 29.17
C GLN A 126 0.81 -19.73 30.06
N LYS A 127 0.00 -19.34 31.04
CA LYS A 127 -0.75 -20.27 31.89
C LYS A 127 -1.74 -21.09 31.07
N LEU A 128 -2.53 -20.44 30.24
CA LEU A 128 -3.51 -21.10 29.36
C LEU A 128 -2.82 -22.03 28.35
N LEU A 129 -1.68 -21.64 27.78
CA LEU A 129 -0.92 -22.51 26.87
C LEU A 129 -0.42 -23.79 27.56
N ARG A 130 0.00 -23.69 28.83
CA ARG A 130 0.38 -24.87 29.62
C ARG A 130 -0.82 -25.77 29.90
N GLU A 131 -1.94 -25.19 30.34
CA GLU A 131 -3.18 -25.94 30.59
C GLU A 131 -3.68 -26.65 29.33
N ILE A 132 -3.62 -26.01 28.16
CA ILE A 132 -3.97 -26.63 26.88
C ILE A 132 -3.05 -27.83 26.59
N ALA A 133 -1.74 -27.72 26.87
CA ALA A 133 -0.81 -28.82 26.66
C ALA A 133 -1.09 -30.00 27.59
N GLU A 134 -1.35 -29.73 28.87
CA GLU A 134 -1.71 -30.74 29.88
C GLU A 134 -3.01 -31.46 29.50
N LEU A 135 -4.04 -30.71 29.10
CA LEU A 135 -5.31 -31.27 28.66
C LEU A 135 -5.16 -32.15 27.41
N ARG A 136 -4.29 -31.77 26.46
CA ARG A 136 -4.00 -32.61 25.29
C ARG A 136 -3.31 -33.92 25.66
N ILE A 137 -2.40 -33.89 26.65
CA ILE A 137 -1.75 -35.11 27.15
C ILE A 137 -2.78 -36.00 27.84
N ALA A 138 -3.61 -35.43 28.72
CA ALA A 138 -4.66 -36.16 29.42
C ALA A 138 -5.67 -36.78 28.46
N GLN A 139 -6.09 -36.03 27.42
CA GLN A 139 -6.97 -36.53 26.38
C GLN A 139 -6.35 -37.74 25.67
N LYS A 140 -5.07 -37.67 25.30
CA LYS A 140 -4.39 -38.78 24.65
C LYS A 140 -4.33 -40.04 25.53
N ILE A 141 -4.07 -39.88 26.83
CA ILE A 141 -4.05 -41.02 27.76
C ILE A 141 -5.43 -41.69 27.82
N ILE A 142 -6.50 -40.90 27.88
CA ILE A 142 -7.88 -41.41 27.91
C ILE A 142 -8.20 -42.13 26.59
N ASP A 143 -7.82 -41.56 25.45
CA ASP A 143 -8.02 -42.18 24.14
C ASP A 143 -7.29 -43.53 24.05
N ASP A 144 -6.03 -43.60 24.52
CA ASP A 144 -5.24 -44.83 24.57
C ASP A 144 -5.90 -45.89 25.49
N GLU A 145 -6.44 -45.48 26.65
CA GLU A 145 -7.11 -46.37 27.60
C GLU A 145 -8.47 -46.88 27.08
N ILE A 146 -9.22 -46.04 26.35
CA ILE A 146 -10.43 -46.47 25.65
C ILE A 146 -10.09 -47.55 24.61
N GLU A 147 -9.02 -47.35 23.82
CA GLU A 147 -8.59 -48.33 22.82
C GLU A 147 -8.19 -49.66 23.47
N GLU A 148 -7.55 -49.64 24.64
CA GLU A 148 -7.23 -50.84 25.41
C GLU A 148 -8.49 -51.54 25.94
N LEU A 149 -9.46 -50.80 26.49
CA LEU A 149 -10.71 -51.35 26.98
C LEU A 149 -11.54 -51.99 25.85
N GLU A 150 -11.61 -51.36 24.68
CA GLU A 150 -12.27 -51.93 23.50
C GLU A 150 -11.63 -53.25 23.08
N LYS A 151 -10.29 -53.35 23.11
CA LYS A 151 -9.57 -54.62 22.84
C LYS A 151 -9.93 -55.71 23.85
N VAL A 152 -10.01 -55.37 25.14
CA VAL A 152 -10.40 -56.31 26.21
C VAL A 152 -11.84 -56.77 26.04
N GLU A 153 -12.77 -55.86 25.72
CA GLU A 153 -14.17 -56.18 25.45
C GLU A 153 -14.31 -57.17 24.29
N VAL A 154 -13.57 -56.99 23.21
CA VAL A 154 -13.55 -57.94 22.08
C VAL A 154 -13.08 -59.33 22.52
N VAL A 155 -12.10 -59.43 23.42
CA VAL A 155 -11.61 -60.71 23.93
C VAL A 155 -12.65 -61.38 24.84
N ILE A 156 -13.28 -60.63 25.74
CA ILE A 156 -14.34 -61.14 26.63
C ILE A 156 -15.53 -61.66 25.80
N ASN A 157 -16.01 -60.88 24.84
CA ASN A 157 -17.10 -61.28 23.94
C ASN A 157 -16.77 -62.54 23.12
N ARG A 158 -15.49 -62.79 22.79
CA ARG A 158 -15.06 -64.04 22.13
C ARG A 158 -15.03 -65.24 23.06
N LEU A 159 -14.81 -65.03 24.36
CA LEU A 159 -14.80 -66.08 25.37
C LEU A 159 -16.22 -66.47 25.79
N GLU A 160 -17.16 -65.52 25.83
CA GLU A 160 -18.58 -65.78 26.17
C GLU A 160 -19.37 -66.44 25.03
N ASN A 161 -18.92 -66.30 23.77
CA ASN A 161 -19.54 -66.95 22.60
C ASN A 161 -18.94 -68.33 22.24
N LYS A 162 -18.21 -68.97 23.17
CA LYS A 162 -17.69 -70.34 23.06
C LYS A 162 -18.34 -71.24 24.10
#